data_AF-A0A1C0U3I0-F1
#
_entry.id   AF-A0A1C0U3I0-F1
#
_cell.length_a   1.000
_cell.length_b   1.000
_cell.length_c   1.000
_cell.angle_alpha   90.00
_cell.angle_beta   90.00
_cell.angle_gamma   90.00
#
_symmetry.space_group_name_H-M   'P 1'
#
loop_
_entity.id
_entity.type
_entity.pdbx_description
1 polymer ?
#
loop_
_entity_poly.entity_id
_entity_poly.type
_entity_poly.pdbx_seq_one_letter_code
_entity_poly.pdbx_strand_id
1 'polypeptide(L)'
;MMFDENLDTKIHFANPYAFWGGGVNEKINGLIKQYSLKGTAFNKISNRKINFFAKGINNLLRRARNGKPSNELFKEMKIYFLAA
;
A
#
# COMPACT_ATOMS: atom_id res chain seq x y z
N MET A 1 21.12 -7.72 12.50
CA MET A 1 20.19 -7.31 11.43
C MET A 1 19.84 -8.57 10.66
N MET A 2 18.82 -9.29 11.09
CA MET A 2 18.40 -10.55 10.47
C MET A 2 16.98 -10.34 9.98
N PHE A 3 16.82 -10.34 8.66
CA PHE A 3 15.53 -10.33 8.00
C PHE A 3 15.45 -11.62 7.19
N ASP A 4 14.56 -12.49 7.67
CA ASP A 4 14.06 -13.75 7.12
C ASP A 4 14.83 -14.36 5.93
N GLU A 5 15.61 -15.40 6.21
CA GLU A 5 16.42 -16.17 5.25
C GLU A 5 15.55 -17.01 4.29
N ASN A 6 14.23 -17.08 4.55
CA ASN A 6 13.31 -17.98 3.88
C ASN A 6 12.62 -17.40 2.63
N LEU A 7 12.60 -16.06 2.48
CA LEU A 7 12.10 -15.41 1.27
C LEU A 7 13.30 -14.89 0.47
N ASP A 8 13.59 -15.51 -0.68
CA ASP A 8 14.62 -15.04 -1.63
C ASP A 8 14.20 -13.72 -2.29
N THR A 9 14.16 -12.65 -1.49
CA THR A 9 13.63 -11.34 -1.86
C THR A 9 14.68 -10.27 -1.63
N LYS A 10 14.93 -9.47 -2.68
CA LYS A 10 15.87 -8.35 -2.61
C LYS A 10 15.27 -7.19 -1.80
N ILE A 11 15.97 -6.79 -0.75
CA ILE A 11 15.59 -5.65 0.11
C ILE A 11 16.27 -4.38 -0.39
N HIS A 12 15.49 -3.32 -0.58
CA HIS A 12 15.98 -2.01 -1.02
C HIS A 12 15.56 -0.93 -0.02
N PHE A 13 16.50 -0.10 0.43
CA PHE A 13 16.24 1.05 1.31
C PHE A 13 16.21 2.36 0.52
N ALA A 14 15.38 3.29 0.97
CA ALA A 14 15.39 4.66 0.44
C ALA A 14 16.69 5.37 0.87
N ASN A 15 17.25 6.20 -0.01
CA ASN A 15 18.37 7.06 0.33
C ASN A 15 17.89 8.16 1.31
N PRO A 16 18.54 8.34 2.48
CA PRO A 16 18.11 9.27 3.54
C PRO A 16 17.80 10.70 3.09
N TYR A 17 18.44 11.18 2.03
CA TYR A 17 18.29 12.56 1.53
C TYR A 17 17.64 12.66 0.14
N ALA A 18 17.15 11.55 -0.41
CA ALA A 18 16.51 11.55 -1.72
C ALA A 18 15.02 11.85 -1.61
N PHE A 19 14.61 13.06 -2.01
CA PHE A 19 13.21 13.51 -1.98
C PHE A 19 12.26 12.68 -2.87
N TRP A 20 12.79 11.90 -3.82
CA TRP A 20 12.00 11.02 -4.70
C TRP A 20 11.82 9.60 -4.12
N GLY A 21 12.64 9.22 -3.15
CA GLY A 21 12.69 7.87 -2.59
C GLY A 21 11.65 7.68 -1.48
N GLY A 22 10.39 7.43 -1.85
CA GLY A 22 9.35 7.05 -0.87
C GLY A 22 8.04 7.85 -0.92
N GLY A 23 7.92 8.84 -1.82
CA GLY A 23 6.72 9.68 -1.89
C GLY A 23 5.40 8.91 -2.11
N VAL A 24 5.45 7.73 -2.75
CA VAL A 24 4.26 6.87 -2.91
C VAL A 24 3.79 6.32 -1.56
N ASN A 25 4.71 5.89 -0.70
CA ASN A 25 4.38 5.37 0.63
C ASN A 25 3.83 6.47 1.54
N GLU A 26 4.39 7.68 1.47
CA GLU A 26 3.87 8.84 2.22
C GLU A 26 2.45 9.20 1.81
N LYS A 27 2.17 9.20 0.50
CA LYS A 27 0.81 9.42 -0.03
C LYS A 27 -0.17 8.37 0.50
N ILE A 28 0.22 7.09 0.54
CA ILE A 28 -0.63 6.01 1.06
C ILE A 28 -0.84 6.17 2.57
N ASN A 29 0.20 6.51 3.33
CA ASN A 29 0.10 6.79 4.77
C ASN A 29 -0.85 7.97 5.06
N GLY A 30 -0.84 9.00 4.20
CA GLY A 30 -1.79 10.10 4.25
C GLY A 30 -3.24 9.63 4.09
N LEU A 31 -3.52 8.73 3.14
CA LEU A 31 -4.85 8.14 2.96
C LEU A 31 -5.28 7.33 4.18
N ILE A 32 -4.40 6.48 4.73
CA ILE A 32 -4.69 5.70 5.94
C ILE A 32 -5.08 6.62 7.10
N LYS A 33 -4.38 7.74 7.26
CA LYS A 33 -4.70 8.75 8.30
C LYS A 33 -6.06 9.41 8.08
N GLN A 34 -6.51 9.60 6.83
CA GLN A 34 -7.84 10.16 6.53
C GLN A 34 -8.99 9.21 6.91
N TYR A 35 -8.78 7.90 6.78
CA TYR A 35 -9.74 6.89 7.21
C TYR A 35 -9.80 6.71 8.73
N SER A 36 -8.75 7.14 9.44
CA SER A 36 -8.70 7.09 10.91
C SER A 36 -9.23 8.39 11.53
N LEU A 37 -9.90 8.28 12.68
CA LEU A 37 -10.28 9.45 13.46
C LEU A 37 -9.01 10.09 14.03
N LYS A 38 -8.88 11.42 13.96
CA LYS A 38 -7.75 12.13 14.57
C LYS A 38 -7.62 11.76 16.04
N GLY A 39 -6.40 11.43 16.49
CA GLY A 39 -6.12 11.07 17.87
C GLY A 39 -6.39 9.60 18.26
N THR A 40 -6.83 8.76 17.32
CA THR A 40 -6.96 7.32 17.59
C THR A 40 -5.62 6.60 17.49
N ALA A 41 -5.25 5.89 18.55
CA ALA A 41 -4.11 4.98 18.52
C ALA A 41 -4.43 3.79 17.62
N PHE A 42 -3.58 3.51 16.63
CA PHE A 42 -3.74 2.38 15.71
C PHE A 42 -3.80 1.03 16.44
N ASN A 43 -3.16 0.91 17.60
CA ASN A 43 -3.19 -0.28 18.45
C ASN A 43 -4.59 -0.63 18.97
N LYS A 44 -5.54 0.31 18.97
CA LYS A 44 -6.92 0.10 19.42
C LYS A 44 -7.89 -0.18 18.26
N ILE A 45 -7.40 -0.19 17.02
CA ILE A 45 -8.23 -0.41 15.83
C ILE A 45 -8.35 -1.91 15.60
N SER A 46 -9.58 -2.41 15.46
CA SER A 46 -9.80 -3.83 15.17
C SER A 46 -9.32 -4.20 13.77
N ASN A 47 -8.85 -5.44 13.61
CA ASN A 47 -8.44 -5.98 12.29
C ASN A 47 -9.55 -5.85 11.24
N ARG A 48 -10.82 -5.96 11.64
CA ARG A 48 -11.96 -5.75 10.73
C ARG A 48 -11.98 -4.32 10.16
N LYS A 49 -11.69 -3.32 10.99
CA LYS A 49 -11.65 -1.92 10.59
C LYS A 49 -10.41 -1.62 9.73
N ILE A 50 -9.27 -2.23 10.03
CA ILE A 50 -8.06 -2.17 9.19
C ILE A 50 -8.36 -2.74 7.80
N ASN A 51 -8.99 -3.92 7.71
CA ASN A 51 -9.40 -4.52 6.44
C ASN A 51 -10.41 -3.66 5.68
N PHE A 52 -11.31 -2.97 6.38
CA PHE A 52 -12.22 -2.02 5.76
C PHE A 52 -11.46 -0.84 5.12
N PHE A 53 -10.48 -0.27 5.83
CA PHE A 53 -9.61 0.79 5.29
C PHE A 53 -8.82 0.31 4.07
N ALA A 54 -8.20 -0.86 4.16
CA ALA A 54 -7.43 -1.44 3.06
C ALA A 54 -8.31 -1.67 1.81
N LYS A 55 -9.51 -2.24 1.98
CA LYS A 55 -10.48 -2.41 0.88
C LYS A 55 -10.89 -1.08 0.28
N GLY A 56 -11.18 -0.07 1.11
CA GLY A 56 -11.48 1.27 0.66
C GLY A 56 -10.35 1.83 -0.22
N ILE A 57 -9.13 1.86 0.30
CA ILE A 57 -7.96 2.40 -0.39
C ILE A 57 -7.67 1.67 -1.71
N ASN A 58 -7.82 0.34 -1.74
CA ASN A 58 -7.57 -0.47 -2.92
C ASN A 58 -8.65 -0.31 -4.01
N ASN A 59 -9.87 0.02 -3.62
CA ASN A 59 -10.99 0.30 -4.53
C ASN A 59 -11.11 1.79 -4.92
N LEU A 60 -10.28 2.68 -4.36
CA LEU A 60 -10.28 4.09 -4.76
C LEU A 60 -9.87 4.25 -6.23
N LEU A 61 -10.72 4.95 -6.98
CA LEU A 61 -10.40 5.43 -8.32
C LEU A 61 -9.29 6.49 -8.19
N ARG A 62 -8.22 6.36 -8.98
CA ARG A 62 -7.11 7.34 -8.97
C ARG A 62 -6.95 7.94 -10.35
N ARG A 63 -6.90 9.27 -10.41
CA ARG A 63 -6.65 10.01 -11.66
C ARG A 63 -5.33 9.59 -12.33
N ALA A 64 -4.29 9.36 -11.53
CA ALA A 64 -2.98 8.88 -12.00
C ALA A 64 -3.03 7.51 -12.69
N ARG A 65 -4.16 6.80 -12.63
CA ARG A 65 -4.38 5.47 -13.21
C ARG A 65 -5.56 5.46 -14.17
N ASN A 66 -5.85 6.60 -14.81
CA ASN A 66 -6.98 6.77 -15.72
C ASN A 66 -8.33 6.38 -15.09
N GLY A 67 -8.48 6.65 -13.78
CA GLY A 67 -9.69 6.32 -13.03
C GLY A 67 -9.77 4.87 -12.57
N LYS A 68 -8.82 3.98 -12.88
CA LYS A 68 -8.88 2.58 -12.44
C LYS A 68 -8.53 2.39 -10.95
N PRO A 69 -9.20 1.44 -10.25
CA PRO A 69 -8.84 1.03 -8.90
C PRO A 69 -7.60 0.12 -8.88
N SER A 70 -6.94 0.04 -7.72
CA SER A 70 -5.69 -0.73 -7.58
C SER A 70 -5.93 -2.22 -7.71
N ASN A 71 -7.07 -2.67 -7.17
CA ASN A 71 -7.44 -4.07 -7.14
C ASN A 71 -7.66 -4.64 -8.55
N GLU A 72 -8.23 -3.85 -9.45
CA GLU A 72 -8.44 -4.25 -10.85
C GLU A 72 -7.11 -4.37 -11.60
N LEU A 73 -6.26 -3.33 -11.53
CA LEU A 73 -4.94 -3.35 -12.14
C LEU A 73 -4.07 -4.50 -11.64
N PHE A 74 -4.14 -4.80 -10.34
CA PHE A 74 -3.40 -5.91 -9.77
C PHE A 74 -3.90 -7.27 -10.27
N LYS A 75 -5.22 -7.44 -10.41
CA LYS A 75 -5.82 -8.65 -11.00
C LYS A 75 -5.40 -8.83 -12.45
N GLU A 76 -5.49 -7.77 -13.26
CA GLU A 76 -5.02 -7.78 -14.65
C GLU A 76 -3.55 -8.23 -14.70
N MET A 77 -2.68 -7.59 -13.91
CA MET A 77 -1.25 -7.89 -13.84
C MET A 77 -0.97 -9.35 -13.45
N LYS A 78 -1.70 -9.89 -12.46
CA LYS A 78 -1.58 -11.30 -12.05
C LYS A 78 -1.95 -12.27 -13.18
N ILE A 79 -2.98 -11.95 -13.96
CA ILE A 79 -3.38 -12.76 -15.12
C ILE A 79 -2.26 -12.77 -16.17
N TYR A 80 -1.67 -11.61 -16.47
CA TYR A 80 -0.55 -11.53 -17.42
C TYR A 80 0.65 -12.38 -17.01
N PHE A 81 1.03 -12.38 -15.72
CA PHE A 81 2.15 -13.20 -15.24
C PHE A 81 1.84 -14.69 -15.11
N LEU A 82 0.57 -15.08 -15.03
CA LEU A 82 0.16 -16.49 -15.01
C LEU A 82 -0.08 -17.06 -16.41
N ALA A 83 -0.30 -16.19 -17.40
CA ALA A 83 -0.52 -16.54 -18.80
C ALA A 83 0.76 -16.50 -19.66
N ALA A 84 1.87 -15.99 -19.09
CA ALA A 84 3.20 -15.97 -19.68
C ALA A 84 4.05 -17.11 -19.09
#